data_AF-A0A830B480-F1
#
_entry.id   AF-A0A830B480-F1
#
_cell.length_a   1.000
_cell.length_b   1.000
_cell.length_c   1.000
_cell.angle_alpha   90.00
_cell.angle_beta   90.00
_cell.angle_gamma   90.00
#
_symmetry.space_group_name_H-M   'P 1'
#
loop_
_entity.id
_entity.type
_entity.pdbx_description
1 polymer ?
#
loop_
_entity_poly.entity_id
_entity_poly.type
_entity_poly.pdbx_seq_one_letter_code
_entity_poly.pdbx_strand_id
1 'polypeptide(L)'
;GNITIKWDVLSWTPDGYVAVVTIINYQPHRRIKAPGWTLGWTWAKKEVIWSMIGSQTTEQGDCSRFQGNIPHCCKKDPKVVDLLPGTPYNRQIANCCKGGVLGPWTQGPARATSSFQLAVGAAGTTNNTVRMPKNFTLKAPGHGYTCGPAKVVRPTKFITQDRRRVTQAMMTWNVTCAYSRW
;
A
#
# COMPACT_ATOMS: atom_id res chain seq x y z
N GLY A 1 -4.95 18.79 7.55
CA GLY A 1 -4.99 17.76 6.50
C GLY A 1 -4.03 16.64 6.84
N ASN A 2 -4.32 15.43 6.40
CA ASN A 2 -3.54 14.22 6.68
C ASN A 2 -3.27 13.44 5.38
N ILE A 3 -2.51 12.37 5.50
CA ILE A 3 -2.40 11.35 4.47
C ILE A 3 -3.06 10.08 5.01
N THR A 4 -3.95 9.48 4.24
CA THR A 4 -4.57 8.21 4.58
C THR A 4 -3.97 7.10 3.73
N ILE A 5 -3.51 6.04 4.39
CA ILE A 5 -3.17 4.78 3.73
C ILE A 5 -4.36 3.85 3.95
N LYS A 6 -4.99 3.45 2.86
CA LYS A 6 -6.10 2.50 2.85
C LYS A 6 -5.61 1.17 2.32
N TRP A 7 -5.91 0.10 3.03
CA TRP A 7 -5.53 -1.27 2.70
C TRP A 7 -6.79 -2.08 2.45
N ASP A 8 -7.06 -2.39 1.19
CA ASP A 8 -8.23 -3.14 0.75
C ASP A 8 -7.83 -4.59 0.42
N VAL A 9 -8.27 -5.55 1.23
CA VAL A 9 -8.11 -6.99 0.95
C VAL A 9 -9.16 -7.41 -0.07
N LEU A 10 -8.74 -7.81 -1.26
CA LEU A 10 -9.64 -8.09 -2.38
C LEU A 10 -10.07 -9.56 -2.45
N SER A 11 -9.15 -10.48 -2.21
CA SER A 11 -9.41 -11.91 -2.30
C SER A 11 -8.42 -12.71 -1.46
N TRP A 12 -8.83 -13.91 -1.08
CA TRP A 12 -7.96 -14.88 -0.42
C TRP A 12 -7.09 -15.62 -1.44
N THR A 13 -5.92 -16.05 -1.01
CA THR A 13 -5.04 -17.00 -1.72
C THR A 13 -4.86 -18.25 -0.84
N PRO A 14 -4.27 -19.34 -1.35
CA PRO A 14 -4.08 -20.56 -0.55
C PRO A 14 -3.30 -20.34 0.76
N ASP A 15 -2.40 -19.36 0.80
CA ASP A 15 -1.53 -19.07 1.94
C ASP A 15 -1.61 -17.61 2.43
N GLY A 16 -2.59 -16.83 1.96
CA GLY A 16 -2.75 -15.43 2.35
C GLY A 16 -3.83 -14.68 1.57
N TYR A 17 -3.48 -13.53 0.99
CA TYR A 17 -4.46 -12.67 0.31
C TYR A 17 -3.84 -11.74 -0.74
N VAL A 18 -4.67 -11.22 -1.64
CA VAL A 18 -4.34 -10.09 -2.52
C VAL A 18 -4.94 -8.83 -1.95
N ALA A 19 -4.15 -7.74 -1.89
CA ALA A 19 -4.62 -6.45 -1.44
C ALA A 19 -4.18 -5.31 -2.36
N VAL A 20 -4.99 -4.25 -2.39
CA VAL A 20 -4.64 -2.96 -2.97
C VAL A 20 -4.41 -1.96 -1.84
N VAL A 21 -3.25 -1.32 -1.86
CA VAL A 21 -2.89 -0.25 -0.92
C VAL A 21 -2.97 1.07 -1.65
N THR A 22 -3.75 1.99 -1.11
CA THR A 22 -4.00 3.32 -1.66
C THR A 22 -3.53 4.39 -0.68
N ILE A 23 -2.64 5.26 -1.11
CA ILE A 23 -2.15 6.42 -0.36
C ILE A 23 -2.85 7.65 -0.89
N ILE A 24 -3.56 8.38 -0.02
CA ILE A 24 -4.38 9.54 -0.39
C ILE A 24 -3.93 10.74 0.42
N ASN A 25 -3.54 11.82 -0.26
CA ASN A 25 -3.14 13.06 0.37
C ASN A 25 -4.32 14.03 0.49
N TYR A 26 -4.92 14.11 1.68
CA TYR A 26 -5.98 15.04 2.04
C TYR A 26 -5.45 16.38 2.59
N GLN A 27 -4.18 16.71 2.36
CA GLN A 27 -3.65 18.02 2.70
C GLN A 27 -4.04 19.06 1.63
N PRO A 28 -4.42 20.29 2.02
CA PRO A 28 -4.90 21.30 1.08
C PRO A 28 -3.79 21.90 0.20
N HIS A 29 -2.57 22.02 0.74
CA HIS A 29 -1.47 22.73 0.07
C HIS A 29 -0.15 21.95 0.03
N ARG A 30 0.00 20.91 0.85
CA ARG A 30 1.25 20.14 0.93
C ARG A 30 1.28 19.07 -0.15
N ARG A 31 2.42 18.98 -0.83
CA ARG A 31 2.73 17.99 -1.87
C ARG A 31 3.94 17.18 -1.42
N ILE A 32 3.93 15.89 -1.67
CA ILE A 32 5.15 15.06 -1.67
C ILE A 32 5.84 15.26 -3.02
N LYS A 33 7.05 15.84 -3.00
CA LYS A 33 7.89 16.03 -4.18
C LYS A 33 8.80 14.82 -4.38
N ALA A 34 9.52 14.77 -5.51
CA ALA A 34 10.59 13.80 -5.73
C ALA A 34 11.66 13.90 -4.61
N PRO A 35 12.28 12.79 -4.16
CA PRO A 35 12.19 11.41 -4.66
C PRO A 35 10.90 10.64 -4.31
N GLY A 36 9.90 11.29 -3.74
CA GLY A 36 8.58 10.69 -3.51
C GLY A 36 8.40 10.10 -2.12
N TRP A 37 7.26 9.45 -1.91
CA TRP A 37 6.97 8.77 -0.65
C TRP A 37 7.72 7.45 -0.53
N THR A 38 8.05 7.07 0.71
CA THR A 38 8.46 5.71 1.09
C THR A 38 7.54 5.22 2.20
N LEU A 39 6.82 4.14 1.94
CA LEU A 39 5.86 3.55 2.87
C LEU A 39 6.49 2.30 3.49
N GLY A 40 6.55 2.24 4.81
CA GLY A 40 6.95 1.05 5.55
C GLY A 40 5.88 0.57 6.50
N TRP A 41 5.92 -0.70 6.86
CA TRP A 41 5.10 -1.29 7.91
C TRP A 41 5.83 -2.51 8.50
N THR A 42 5.30 -3.06 9.59
CA THR A 42 5.77 -4.31 10.17
C THR A 42 4.65 -5.35 10.07
N TRP A 43 4.97 -6.53 9.54
CA TRP A 43 4.03 -7.64 9.51
C TRP A 43 3.63 -8.09 10.92
N ALA A 44 2.43 -8.65 11.09
CA ALA A 44 1.99 -9.10 12.41
C ALA A 44 2.64 -10.42 12.84
N LYS A 45 2.91 -11.33 11.90
CA LYS A 45 3.43 -12.69 12.09
C LYS A 45 4.66 -12.96 11.21
N LYS A 46 4.61 -13.88 10.24
CA LYS A 46 5.73 -14.25 9.38
C LYS A 46 5.39 -14.08 7.89
N GLU A 47 4.49 -13.12 7.62
CA GLU A 47 3.99 -12.79 6.29
C GLU A 47 5.15 -12.37 5.37
N VAL A 48 4.96 -12.63 4.09
CA VAL A 48 5.89 -12.24 3.01
C VAL A 48 5.12 -11.60 1.87
N ILE A 49 5.84 -10.92 0.98
CA ILE A 49 5.27 -10.39 -0.25
C ILE A 49 5.64 -11.33 -1.38
N TRP A 50 4.67 -12.02 -1.96
CA TRP A 50 4.87 -12.87 -3.13
C TRP A 50 5.14 -12.04 -4.37
N SER A 51 4.35 -11.00 -4.62
CA SER A 51 4.49 -10.13 -5.79
C SER A 51 3.89 -8.75 -5.55
N MET A 52 4.32 -7.78 -6.36
CA MET A 52 3.83 -6.40 -6.34
C MET A 52 3.64 -5.84 -7.76
N ILE A 53 2.65 -4.96 -7.92
CA ILE A 53 2.37 -4.21 -9.15
C ILE A 53 2.12 -2.73 -8.78
N GLY A 54 2.69 -1.80 -9.54
CA GLY A 54 2.59 -0.36 -9.28
C GLY A 54 3.61 0.19 -8.26
N SER A 55 4.23 -0.67 -7.45
CA SER A 55 5.30 -0.32 -6.52
C SER A 55 6.29 -1.47 -6.39
N GLN A 56 7.40 -1.23 -5.70
CA GLN A 56 8.38 -2.26 -5.35
C GLN A 56 8.95 -2.04 -3.95
N THR A 57 9.34 -3.12 -3.29
CA THR A 57 10.17 -3.03 -2.10
C THR A 57 11.59 -2.54 -2.44
N THR A 58 12.18 -1.80 -1.51
CA THR A 58 13.56 -1.30 -1.62
C THR A 58 14.60 -2.39 -1.34
N GLU A 59 14.21 -3.44 -0.61
CA GLU A 59 15.06 -4.58 -0.27
C GLU A 59 14.21 -5.87 -0.32
N GLN A 60 14.82 -6.98 -0.71
CA GLN A 60 14.18 -8.30 -0.66
C GLN A 60 14.26 -8.91 0.75
N GLY A 61 15.40 -8.79 1.43
CA GLY A 61 15.67 -9.45 2.72
C GLY A 61 16.09 -10.92 2.55
N ASP A 62 16.23 -11.62 3.69
CA ASP A 62 16.60 -13.04 3.70
C ASP A 62 15.39 -13.93 3.39
N CYS A 63 15.37 -14.50 2.19
CA CYS A 63 14.36 -15.45 1.72
C CYS A 63 14.87 -16.90 1.70
N SER A 64 16.01 -17.22 2.31
CA SER A 64 16.67 -18.54 2.23
C SER A 64 15.78 -19.73 2.64
N ARG A 65 14.76 -19.50 3.49
CA ARG A 65 13.79 -20.53 3.88
C ARG A 65 12.89 -21.04 2.74
N PHE A 66 12.83 -20.33 1.61
CA PHE A 66 11.98 -20.69 0.48
C PHE A 66 12.80 -21.43 -0.59
N GLN A 67 12.55 -22.73 -0.74
CA GLN A 67 13.19 -23.58 -1.74
C GLN A 67 12.34 -23.60 -3.02
N GLY A 68 12.68 -22.79 -4.02
CA GLY A 68 11.98 -22.70 -5.30
C GLY A 68 11.39 -21.33 -5.57
N ASN A 69 10.09 -21.15 -5.31
CA ASN A 69 9.45 -19.83 -5.48
C ASN A 69 9.92 -18.87 -4.39
N ILE A 70 10.79 -17.94 -4.76
CA ILE A 70 11.33 -16.92 -3.86
C ILE A 70 10.36 -15.72 -3.84
N PRO A 71 9.87 -15.28 -2.66
CA PRO A 71 9.04 -14.09 -2.56
C PRO A 71 9.74 -12.82 -3.05
N HIS A 72 8.95 -11.86 -3.53
CA HIS A 72 9.41 -10.49 -3.81
C HIS A 72 10.06 -9.83 -2.59
N CYS A 73 9.56 -10.09 -1.38
CA CYS A 73 10.18 -9.61 -0.15
C CYS A 73 9.87 -10.51 1.06
N CYS A 74 10.90 -10.84 1.85
CA CYS A 74 10.81 -11.61 3.08
C CYS A 74 11.11 -10.80 4.35
N LYS A 75 11.40 -9.49 4.22
CA LYS A 75 11.60 -8.63 5.38
C LYS A 75 10.34 -8.58 6.24
N LYS A 76 10.56 -8.61 7.57
CA LYS A 76 9.52 -8.41 8.58
C LYS A 76 8.96 -6.98 8.54
N ASP A 77 9.79 -6.02 8.13
CA ASP A 77 9.53 -4.59 8.09
C ASP A 77 9.78 -3.99 6.67
N PRO A 78 9.04 -4.44 5.64
CA PRO A 78 9.29 -4.00 4.27
C PRO A 78 9.11 -2.49 4.11
N LYS A 79 9.94 -1.89 3.25
CA LYS A 79 9.82 -0.50 2.78
C LYS A 79 9.56 -0.50 1.29
N VAL A 80 8.50 0.18 0.89
CA VAL A 80 7.97 0.24 -0.47
C VAL A 80 8.06 1.65 -1.02
N VAL A 81 8.41 1.72 -2.31
CA VAL A 81 8.42 2.94 -3.11
C VAL A 81 7.58 2.73 -4.37
N ASP A 82 6.95 3.81 -4.83
CA ASP A 82 6.24 3.82 -6.10
C ASP A 82 7.18 3.55 -7.27
N LEU A 83 6.67 2.98 -8.36
CA LEU A 83 7.46 2.85 -9.58
C LEU A 83 7.63 4.21 -10.28
N LEU A 84 8.61 4.29 -11.19
CA LEU A 84 8.88 5.51 -11.94
C LEU A 84 7.92 5.67 -13.14
N PRO A 85 7.71 6.91 -13.62
CA PRO A 85 7.04 7.15 -14.90
C PRO A 85 7.71 6.37 -16.03
N GLY A 86 6.92 5.87 -16.98
CA GLY A 86 7.42 5.03 -18.08
C GLY A 86 7.49 3.52 -17.76
N THR A 87 7.06 3.10 -16.56
CA THR A 87 6.90 1.68 -16.21
C THR A 87 6.04 0.95 -17.27
N PRO A 88 6.39 -0.28 -17.70
CA PRO A 88 5.57 -1.04 -18.65
C PRO A 88 4.13 -1.28 -18.17
N TYR A 89 3.16 -1.27 -19.09
CA TYR A 89 1.72 -1.35 -18.76
C TYR A 89 1.34 -2.55 -17.90
N ASN A 90 1.96 -3.72 -18.13
CA ASN A 90 1.73 -4.94 -17.35
C ASN A 90 2.21 -4.86 -15.89
N ARG A 91 2.94 -3.81 -15.52
CA ARG A 91 3.41 -3.54 -14.15
C ARG A 91 2.74 -2.31 -13.53
N GLN A 92 1.73 -1.74 -14.20
CA GLN A 92 0.98 -0.59 -13.71
C GLN A 92 -0.36 -0.98 -13.09
N ILE A 93 -0.83 -0.12 -12.20
CA ILE A 93 -2.20 -0.09 -11.68
C ILE A 93 -2.68 1.37 -11.65
N ALA A 94 -3.98 1.60 -11.51
CA ALA A 94 -4.55 2.94 -11.47
C ALA A 94 -3.83 3.85 -10.46
N ASN A 95 -3.48 5.07 -10.89
CA ASN A 95 -2.83 6.10 -10.08
C ASN A 95 -1.42 5.74 -9.54
N CYS A 96 -0.79 4.64 -9.98
CA CYS A 96 0.61 4.35 -9.63
C CYS A 96 1.61 5.18 -10.44
N CYS A 97 2.87 4.87 -10.18
CA CYS A 97 3.97 4.99 -11.12
C CYS A 97 4.36 6.45 -11.41
N LYS A 98 4.26 7.30 -10.40
CA LYS A 98 4.60 8.73 -10.45
C LYS A 98 5.91 9.02 -9.70
N GLY A 99 6.72 8.00 -9.44
CA GLY A 99 7.93 8.12 -8.62
C GLY A 99 7.63 8.64 -7.22
N GLY A 100 6.44 8.31 -6.69
CA GLY A 100 6.03 8.65 -5.33
C GLY A 100 5.64 10.12 -5.15
N VAL A 101 5.54 10.89 -6.23
CA VAL A 101 5.03 12.27 -6.18
C VAL A 101 3.53 12.25 -5.89
N LEU A 102 3.10 13.02 -4.89
CA LEU A 102 1.72 13.05 -4.43
C LEU A 102 1.25 14.50 -4.22
N GLY A 103 0.35 14.98 -5.06
CA GLY A 103 -0.22 16.33 -4.97
C GLY A 103 -1.22 16.47 -3.82
N PRO A 104 -1.63 17.70 -3.48
CA PRO A 104 -2.74 17.94 -2.55
C PRO A 104 -4.08 17.56 -3.18
N TRP A 105 -5.08 17.25 -2.34
CA TRP A 105 -6.43 16.88 -2.78
C TRP A 105 -7.11 17.93 -3.66
N THR A 106 -6.80 19.21 -3.43
CA THR A 106 -7.30 20.36 -4.20
C THR A 106 -6.92 20.31 -5.68
N GLN A 107 -5.88 19.54 -6.05
CA GLN A 107 -5.48 19.34 -7.45
C GLN A 107 -6.18 18.14 -8.12
N GLY A 108 -7.10 17.49 -7.42
CA GLY A 108 -7.93 16.40 -7.92
C GLY A 108 -7.46 15.01 -7.47
N PRO A 109 -8.39 14.01 -7.42
CA PRO A 109 -8.12 12.69 -6.87
C PRO A 109 -6.94 11.96 -7.55
N ALA A 110 -6.84 11.99 -8.88
CA ALA A 110 -5.79 11.30 -9.62
C ALA A 110 -4.36 11.79 -9.28
N ARG A 111 -4.22 13.07 -8.92
CA ARG A 111 -2.93 13.66 -8.52
C ARG A 111 -2.63 13.45 -7.04
N ALA A 112 -3.67 13.36 -6.21
CA ALA A 112 -3.58 13.20 -4.76
C ALA A 112 -3.58 11.74 -4.29
N THR A 113 -3.77 10.79 -5.20
CA THR A 113 -3.81 9.36 -4.90
C THR A 113 -2.65 8.63 -5.56
N SER A 114 -2.03 7.69 -4.85
CA SER A 114 -1.11 6.69 -5.39
C SER A 114 -1.56 5.31 -4.94
N SER A 115 -1.43 4.28 -5.76
CA SER A 115 -1.84 2.94 -5.38
C SER A 115 -0.92 1.85 -5.93
N PHE A 116 -0.90 0.72 -5.24
CA PHE A 116 -0.20 -0.48 -5.64
C PHE A 116 -0.95 -1.72 -5.17
N GLN A 117 -0.74 -2.83 -5.86
CA GLN A 117 -1.26 -4.13 -5.47
C GLN A 117 -0.12 -5.00 -4.93
N LEU A 118 -0.41 -5.81 -3.93
CA LEU A 118 0.49 -6.86 -3.47
C LEU A 118 -0.24 -8.16 -3.18
N ALA A 119 0.45 -9.27 -3.44
CA ALA A 119 0.06 -10.59 -2.96
C ALA A 119 0.85 -10.90 -1.68
N VAL A 120 0.14 -11.11 -0.58
CA VAL A 120 0.72 -11.40 0.74
C VAL A 120 0.61 -12.90 1.00
N GLY A 121 1.73 -13.52 1.35
CA GLY A 121 1.84 -14.93 1.70
C GLY A 121 2.10 -15.17 3.17
N ALA A 122 2.03 -16.43 3.59
CA ALA A 122 2.13 -16.86 4.99
C ALA A 122 1.26 -16.04 5.95
N ALA A 123 0.09 -15.61 5.48
CA ALA A 123 -0.90 -14.85 6.20
C ALA A 123 -2.11 -15.73 6.55
N GLY A 124 -3.07 -15.17 7.30
CA GLY A 124 -4.38 -15.81 7.42
C GLY A 124 -5.14 -15.76 6.09
N THR A 125 -6.08 -16.69 5.89
CA THR A 125 -6.91 -16.81 4.68
C THR A 125 -8.39 -16.53 4.95
N THR A 126 -8.70 -15.99 6.13
CA THR A 126 -10.06 -15.63 6.54
C THR A 126 -10.06 -14.34 7.35
N ASN A 127 -11.22 -13.68 7.43
CA ASN A 127 -11.40 -12.44 8.22
C ASN A 127 -10.94 -12.55 9.68
N ASN A 128 -10.96 -13.75 10.27
CA ASN A 128 -10.60 -13.97 11.66
C ASN A 128 -9.11 -14.29 11.86
N THR A 129 -8.45 -14.85 10.84
CA THR A 129 -7.07 -15.33 10.93
C THR A 129 -6.05 -14.29 10.46
N VAL A 130 -6.47 -13.42 9.55
CA VAL A 130 -5.69 -12.31 9.03
C VAL A 130 -5.43 -11.30 10.12
N ARG A 131 -4.18 -10.83 10.20
CA ARG A 131 -3.79 -9.78 11.12
C ARG A 131 -3.30 -8.59 10.31
N MET A 132 -3.79 -7.43 10.69
CA MET A 132 -3.42 -6.16 10.09
C MET A 132 -1.94 -5.85 10.36
N PRO A 133 -1.20 -5.30 9.38
CA PRO A 133 0.13 -4.80 9.61
C PRO A 133 0.15 -3.73 10.70
N LYS A 134 1.31 -3.55 11.33
CA LYS A 134 1.52 -2.62 12.44
C LYS A 134 2.64 -1.65 12.10
N ASN A 135 2.82 -0.63 12.93
CA ASN A 135 3.96 0.29 12.88
C ASN A 135 4.18 0.89 11.48
N PHE A 136 3.11 1.42 10.89
CA PHE A 136 3.22 2.09 9.61
C PHE A 136 4.12 3.31 9.72
N THR A 137 4.98 3.51 8.73
CA THR A 137 5.84 4.68 8.60
C THR A 137 5.65 5.28 7.22
N LEU A 138 5.53 6.60 7.14
CA LEU A 138 5.44 7.30 5.86
C LEU A 138 6.51 8.37 5.83
N LYS A 139 7.54 8.14 5.02
CA LYS A 139 8.61 9.10 4.77
C LYS A 139 8.34 9.85 3.48
N ALA A 140 8.70 11.11 3.47
CA ALA A 140 8.69 11.99 2.31
C ALA A 140 9.94 12.87 2.38
N PRO A 141 10.34 13.53 1.28
CA PRO A 141 11.48 14.43 1.32
C PRO A 141 11.21 15.60 2.27
N GLY A 142 12.17 15.88 3.15
CA GLY A 142 12.01 16.84 4.24
C GLY A 142 11.52 16.17 5.53
N HIS A 143 10.65 16.85 6.28
CA HIS A 143 10.10 16.28 7.51
C HIS A 143 9.13 15.12 7.23
N GLY A 144 9.15 14.12 8.11
CA GLY A 144 8.37 12.90 7.97
C GLY A 144 6.89 13.04 8.37
N TYR A 145 6.17 11.92 8.27
CA TYR A 145 4.82 11.79 8.81
C TYR A 145 4.81 10.78 9.95
N THR A 146 4.03 11.08 10.97
CA THR A 146 3.73 10.15 12.06
C THR A 146 2.40 9.47 11.78
N CYS A 147 2.43 8.14 11.67
CA CYS A 147 1.23 7.35 11.40
C CYS A 147 0.66 6.75 12.69
N GLY A 148 -0.66 6.81 12.81
CA GLY A 148 -1.38 6.13 13.88
C GLY A 148 -1.50 4.62 13.65
N PRO A 149 -2.15 3.89 14.60
CA PRO A 149 -2.46 2.50 14.39
C PRO A 149 -3.46 2.34 13.24
N ALA A 150 -3.34 1.23 12.52
CA ALA A 150 -4.31 0.85 11.52
C ALA A 150 -5.65 0.50 12.19
N LYS A 151 -6.77 0.80 11.52
CA LYS A 151 -8.13 0.62 12.04
C LYS A 151 -8.99 -0.10 11.01
N VAL A 152 -9.79 -1.07 11.47
CA VAL A 152 -10.81 -1.69 10.63
C VAL A 152 -11.91 -0.68 10.34
N VAL A 153 -12.27 -0.56 9.07
CA VAL A 153 -13.36 0.31 8.61
C VAL A 153 -14.31 -0.49 7.73
N ARG A 154 -15.42 0.14 7.32
CA ARG A 154 -16.37 -0.46 6.40
C ARG A 154 -15.65 -0.89 5.11
N PRO A 155 -15.89 -2.11 4.60
CA PRO A 155 -15.29 -2.56 3.36
C PRO A 155 -15.55 -1.62 2.19
N THR A 156 -14.49 -1.29 1.43
CA THR A 156 -14.57 -0.48 0.22
C THR A 156 -15.43 -1.18 -0.82
N LYS A 157 -16.33 -0.44 -1.45
CA LYS A 157 -17.05 -0.87 -2.66
C LYS A 157 -16.34 -0.33 -3.89
N PHE A 158 -16.07 -1.20 -4.85
CA PHE A 158 -15.50 -0.86 -6.15
C PHE A 158 -16.57 -0.96 -7.21
N ILE A 159 -16.80 0.13 -7.91
CA ILE A 159 -17.73 0.18 -9.04
C ILE A 159 -16.90 0.08 -10.31
N THR A 160 -17.26 -0.86 -11.17
CA THR A 160 -16.67 -1.01 -12.51
C THR A 160 -16.87 0.25 -13.35
N GLN A 161 -15.98 0.49 -14.32
CA GLN A 161 -16.03 1.72 -15.13
C GLN A 161 -17.33 1.85 -15.93
N ASP A 162 -17.88 0.73 -16.41
CA ASP A 162 -19.19 0.68 -17.09
C ASP A 162 -20.39 0.80 -16.14
N ARG A 163 -20.13 0.88 -14.83
CA ARG A 163 -21.08 0.97 -13.71
C ARG A 163 -22.04 -0.21 -13.58
N ARG A 164 -21.79 -1.32 -14.28
CA ARG A 164 -22.71 -2.47 -14.29
C ARG A 164 -22.48 -3.43 -13.14
N ARG A 165 -21.28 -3.44 -12.58
CA ARG A 165 -20.88 -4.34 -11.49
C ARG A 165 -20.30 -3.59 -10.31
N VAL A 166 -20.76 -3.95 -9.12
CA VAL A 166 -20.17 -3.53 -7.85
C VAL A 166 -19.50 -4.75 -7.22
N THR A 167 -18.23 -4.61 -6.87
CA THR A 167 -17.48 -5.57 -6.04
C THR A 167 -17.14 -4.90 -4.71
N GLN A 168 -16.74 -5.67 -3.71
CA GLN A 168 -16.33 -5.13 -2.41
C GLN A 168 -15.07 -5.83 -1.92
N ALA A 169 -14.27 -5.11 -1.15
CA ALA A 169 -13.18 -5.70 -0.39
C ALA A 169 -13.73 -6.71 0.64
N MET A 170 -12.99 -7.76 0.93
CA MET A 170 -13.26 -8.67 2.05
C MET A 170 -13.04 -7.97 3.39
N MET A 171 -12.00 -7.12 3.46
CA MET A 171 -11.67 -6.28 4.61
C MET A 171 -11.06 -4.97 4.13
N THR A 172 -11.31 -3.87 4.84
CA THR A 172 -10.64 -2.60 4.61
C THR A 172 -10.07 -2.05 5.90
N TRP A 173 -8.82 -1.60 5.85
CA TRP A 173 -8.15 -0.94 6.96
C TRP A 173 -7.68 0.45 6.56
N ASN A 174 -7.77 1.40 7.49
CA ASN A 174 -7.26 2.75 7.32
C ASN A 174 -6.17 3.05 8.35
N VAL A 175 -5.10 3.68 7.87
CA VAL A 175 -4.06 4.31 8.67
C VAL A 175 -4.06 5.79 8.35
N THR A 176 -4.06 6.62 9.38
CA THR A 176 -3.95 8.07 9.23
C THR A 176 -2.56 8.52 9.63
N CYS A 177 -1.87 9.21 8.74
CA CYS A 177 -0.57 9.82 8.97
C CYS A 177 -0.70 11.34 8.98
N ALA A 178 -0.23 11.95 10.06
CA ALA A 178 -0.16 13.40 10.23
C ALA A 178 1.27 13.87 9.96
N TYR A 179 1.40 15.07 9.41
CA TYR A 179 2.71 15.68 9.19
C TYR A 179 3.38 15.97 10.53
N SER A 180 4.61 15.47 10.74
CA SER A 180 5.43 15.78 11.90
C SER A 180 6.43 16.88 11.54
N ARG A 181 6.66 17.82 12.45
CA ARG A 181 7.78 18.78 12.34
C ARG A 181 9.00 18.36 13.16
N TRP A 182 8.83 17.32 13.98
CA TRP A 182 9.82 16.72 14.85
C TRP A 182 10.45 15.52 14.15
#